data_AF-A0A9D1W8C6-F1
#
_entry.id   AF-A0A9D1W8C6-F1
#
_cell.length_a   1.000
_cell.length_b   1.000
_cell.length_c   1.000
_cell.angle_alpha   90.00
_cell.angle_beta   90.00
_cell.angle_gamma   90.00
#
_symmetry.space_group_name_H-M   'P 1'
#
loop_
_entity.id
_entity.type
_entity.pdbx_description
1 polymer ?
#
loop_
_entity_poly.entity_id
_entity_poly.type
_entity_poly.pdbx_seq_one_letter_code
_entity_poly.pdbx_strand_id
1 'polypeptide(L)' 'MKLMVITGGPGVGKSTLINVLEKQGYFVLMEETGRIIQEQMQTDGEGLPWKNKIYCY' A
#
# COMPACT_ATOMS: atom_id res chain seq x y z
N MET A 1 -6.88 19.30 -14.06
CA MET A 1 -6.15 18.54 -13.02
C MET A 1 -6.23 17.07 -13.38
N LYS A 2 -5.12 16.30 -13.37
CA LYS A 2 -5.10 14.91 -13.82
C LYS A 2 -4.84 13.99 -12.62
N LEU A 3 -5.81 13.12 -12.32
CA LEU A 3 -5.71 12.08 -11.31
C LEU A 3 -5.29 10.77 -11.98
N MET A 4 -4.34 10.05 -11.39
CA MET A 4 -3.89 8.74 -11.87
C MET A 4 -4.07 7.73 -10.73
N VAL A 5 -4.72 6.61 -11.03
CA VAL A 5 -4.93 5.52 -10.08
C VAL A 5 -4.02 4.36 -10.46
N ILE A 6 -3.19 3.90 -9.52
CA ILE A 6 -2.25 2.79 -9.72
C ILE A 6 -2.79 1.58 -8.96
N THR A 7 -3.23 0.55 -9.69
CA THR A 7 -3.74 -0.70 -9.11
C THR A 7 -2.82 -1.87 -9.44
N GLY A 8 -2.82 -2.90 -8.59
CA GLY A 8 -2.00 -4.11 -8.78
C GLY A 8 -1.88 -4.92 -7.49
N GLY A 9 -1.56 -6.21 -7.61
CA GLY A 9 -1.47 -7.13 -6.47
C GLY A 9 -0.39 -6.73 -5.43
N PRO A 10 -0.43 -7.27 -4.21
CA PRO A 10 0.65 -7.08 -3.22
C PRO A 10 2.01 -7.46 -3.81
N GLY A 11 3.06 -6.68 -3.55
CA GLY A 11 4.43 -6.99 -3.98
C GLY A 11 4.81 -6.63 -5.43
N VAL A 12 3.89 -6.16 -6.28
CA VAL A 12 4.18 -5.85 -7.70
C VAL A 12 4.96 -4.53 -7.95
N GLY A 13 5.50 -3.91 -6.90
CA GLY A 13 6.33 -2.69 -7.04
C GLY A 13 5.57 -1.36 -7.14
N LYS A 14 4.27 -1.31 -6.82
CA LYS A 14 3.48 -0.05 -6.80
C LYS A 14 4.10 1.03 -5.91
N SER A 15 4.57 0.64 -4.73
CA SER A 15 5.25 1.54 -3.78
C SER A 15 6.55 2.11 -4.37
N THR A 16 7.27 1.33 -5.16
CA THR A 16 8.47 1.78 -5.87
C THR A 16 8.13 2.86 -6.90
N LEU A 17 7.05 2.65 -7.68
CA LEU A 17 6.58 3.62 -8.66
C LEU A 17 6.09 4.92 -8.00
N ILE A 18 5.32 4.80 -6.92
CA ILE A 18 4.86 5.92 -6.09
C ILE A 18 6.05 6.76 -5.60
N ASN A 19 7.09 6.12 -5.04
CA ASN A 19 8.29 6.82 -4.56
C ASN A 19 9.01 7.61 -5.67
N VAL A 20 9.05 7.06 -6.89
CA VAL A 20 9.67 7.75 -8.03
C VAL A 20 8.83 8.95 -8.46
N LEU A 21 7.51 8.81 -8.50
CA LEU A 21 6.59 9.91 -8.85
C LEU A 21 6.65 11.05 -7.82
N GLU A 22 6.70 10.71 -6.54
CA GLU A 22 6.88 11.69 -5.46
C GLU A 22 8.20 12.46 -5.63
N LYS A 23 9.31 11.75 -5.90
CA LYS A 23 10.62 12.38 -6.20
C LYS A 23 10.61 13.27 -7.44
N GLN A 24 9.71 13.03 -8.38
CA GLN A 24 9.53 13.87 -9.57
C GLN A 24 8.60 15.08 -9.33
N GLY A 25 8.12 15.28 -8.10
CA GLY A 25 7.29 16.42 -7.71
C GLY A 25 5.79 16.21 -7.91
N TYR A 26 5.35 14.97 -8.18
CA TYR A 26 3.92 14.66 -8.19
C TYR A 26 3.39 14.57 -6.76
N PHE A 27 2.20 15.11 -6.53
CA PHE A 27 1.47 14.91 -5.28
C PHE A 27 0.98 13.46 -5.22
N VAL A 28 1.49 12.70 -4.25
CA VAL A 28 1.13 11.29 -4.05
C VAL A 28 0.39 11.14 -2.73
N LEU A 29 -0.78 10.50 -2.78
CA LEU A 29 -1.46 9.95 -1.60
C LEU A 29 -1.07 8.47 -1.49
N MET A 30 -0.32 8.14 -0.44
CA MET A 30 0.04 6.76 -0.12
C MET A 30 -1.13 6.08 0.57
N GLU A 31 -1.54 4.88 0.12
CA GLU A 31 -2.53 4.10 0.86
C GLU A 31 -1.92 3.56 2.17
N GLU A 32 -2.54 3.90 3.30
CA GLU A 32 -2.16 3.51 4.67
C GLU A 32 -2.13 1.98 4.88
N THR A 33 -2.63 1.20 3.92
CA THR A 33 -2.68 -0.28 3.94
C THR A 33 -1.32 -0.91 4.20
N GLY A 34 -0.24 -0.30 3.69
CA GLY A 34 1.13 -0.77 3.95
C GLY A 34 1.50 -0.71 5.43
N ARG A 35 1.07 0.34 6.15
CA ARG A 35 1.41 0.54 7.56
C ARG A 35 0.71 -0.48 8.45
N ILE A 36 -0.59 -0.68 8.25
CA ILE A 36 -1.38 -1.66 9.02
C ILE A 36 -0.83 -3.07 8.81
N ILE A 37 -0.49 -3.45 7.56
CA ILE A 37 0.13 -4.75 7.29
C ILE A 37 1.48 -4.87 8.01
N GLN A 38 2.33 -3.85 7.99
CA GLN A 38 3.62 -3.89 8.70
C GLN A 38 3.44 -3.99 10.22
N GLU A 39 2.54 -3.21 10.81
CA GLU A 39 2.23 -3.25 12.24
C GLU A 39 1.68 -4.64 12.63
N GLN A 40 0.73 -5.18 11.87
CA GLN A 40 0.16 -6.52 12.12
C GLN A 40 1.21 -7.63 11.94
N MET A 41 2.17 -7.49 11.01
CA MET A 41 3.28 -8.44 10.90
C MET A 41 4.23 -8.37 12.10
N GLN A 42 4.50 -7.17 12.65
CA GLN A 42 5.38 -7.00 13.82
C GLN A 42 4.74 -7.51 15.11
N THR A 43 3.42 -7.37 15.26
CA THR A 43 2.69 -7.81 16.45
C THR A 43 2.11 -9.22 16.34
N ASP A 44 2.44 -9.96 15.27
CA ASP A 44 1.80 -11.23 14.87
C ASP A 44 0.26 -11.18 14.87
N GLY A 45 -0.29 -10.01 14.56
CA GLY A 45 -1.72 -9.75 14.56
C GLY A 45 -2.49 -10.51 13.48
N GLU A 46 -3.80 -10.60 13.66
CA GLU A 46 -4.71 -11.28 12.74
C GLU A 46 -5.22 -10.39 11.60
N GLY A 47 -4.91 -9.08 11.63
CA GLY A 47 -5.34 -8.07 10.66
C GLY A 47 -4.71 -8.18 9.26
N LEU A 48 -4.09 -9.31 8.93
CA LEU A 48 -3.41 -9.54 7.67
C LEU A 48 -4.39 -10.14 6.64
N PRO A 49 -4.44 -9.63 5.39
CA PRO A 49 -5.42 -10.07 4.39
C PRO A 49 -5.30 -11.57 4.03
N TRP A 50 -4.14 -12.19 4.22
CA TRP A 50 -3.95 -13.63 4.02
C TRP A 50 -4.26 -14.48 5.26
N LYS A 51 -4.27 -13.90 6.47
CA LYS A 51 -4.71 -14.58 7.69
C LYS A 51 -6.23 -14.49 7.84
N ASN A 52 -6.79 -13.32 7.56
CA ASN A 52 -8.23 -13.08 7.68
C ASN A 52 -8.72 -12.20 6.52
N LYS A 53 -9.52 -12.82 5.64
CA LYS A 53 -10.04 -12.22 4.40
C LYS A 53 -11.01 -11.06 4.63
N ILE A 54 -11.45 -10.83 5.88
CA ILE A 54 -12.22 -9.65 6.25
C ILE A 54 -11.36 -8.37 6.11
N TYR A 55 -10.03 -8.50 6.21
CA TYR A 55 -9.08 -7.38 6.12
C TYR A 55 -8.47 -7.18 4.72
N CYS A 56 -9.20 -7.56 3.67
CA CYS A 56 -8.86 -7.19 2.30
C CYS A 56 -9.21 -5.71 2.06
N TYR A 57 -8.31 -4.81 2.46
CA TYR A 57 -8.35 -3.38 2.09
C TYR A 57 -7.84 -3.17 0.66
#